data_AF-A0A167TCW2-F1
#
_entry.id   AF-A0A167TCW2-F1
#
_cell.length_a   1.000
_cell.length_b   1.000
_cell.length_c   1.000
_cell.angle_alpha   90.00
_cell.angle_beta   90.00
_cell.angle_gamma   90.00
#
_symmetry.space_group_name_H-M   'P 1'
#
loop_
_entity.id
_entity.type
_entity.pdbx_description
1 polymer ?
#
loop_
_entity_poly.entity_id
_entity_poly.type
_entity_poly.pdbx_seq_one_letter_code
_entity_poly.pdbx_strand_id
1 'polypeptide(L)'
;MPKTAKVRKDRSSVHRKDTKKTHSGSGNGSGAGGSGHRSSRTWTKDIEKKSGYISIACALYIPAEGTKYHWALVFYSDNRKSWYICQVFQEGDEFYRASNSADPTASSRLTHLVYFGMVKEHKDTWKNMIALENSVTIPSISTNTDCQNFVLDLWRLLCDSGYIDEDVWQYGVNAVSPFYGDVIDRSQQQQEPKSAEFIDPADDEDDDDEADYSQQGTTQGYSHASDEGGYWAADGNWHSY
;
A
#
# COMPACT_ATOMS: atom_id res chain seq x y z
N MET A 1 -13.16 59.97 -15.32
CA MET A 1 -12.95 60.48 -13.95
C MET A 1 -13.55 59.50 -12.95
N PRO A 2 -12.74 58.90 -12.06
CA PRO A 2 -13.17 57.83 -11.17
C PRO A 2 -13.81 58.39 -9.89
N LYS A 3 -14.93 57.79 -9.46
CA LYS A 3 -15.52 58.03 -8.13
C LYS A 3 -15.10 56.89 -7.21
N THR A 4 -14.32 57.24 -6.18
CA THR A 4 -13.90 56.36 -5.09
C THR A 4 -15.06 56.06 -4.15
N ALA A 5 -15.30 54.78 -3.88
CA ALA A 5 -16.27 54.33 -2.89
C ALA A 5 -15.57 53.79 -1.63
N LYS A 6 -16.18 54.10 -0.49
CA LYS A 6 -15.61 54.12 0.86
C LYS A 6 -15.43 52.73 1.48
N VAL A 7 -14.33 52.61 2.20
CA VAL A 7 -14.00 51.63 3.24
C VAL A 7 -15.10 51.56 4.31
N ARG A 8 -15.55 50.35 4.67
CA ARG A 8 -16.24 50.05 5.93
C ARG A 8 -15.48 48.98 6.70
N LYS A 9 -15.28 49.26 7.99
CA LYS A 9 -14.44 48.57 8.97
C LYS A 9 -15.31 48.31 10.18
N ASP A 10 -15.70 47.06 10.41
CA ASP A 10 -16.37 46.59 11.64
C ASP A 10 -15.62 45.33 12.09
N ARG A 11 -14.71 45.39 13.08
CA ARG A 11 -14.90 45.30 14.54
C ARG A 11 -15.58 44.01 15.04
N SER A 12 -14.73 43.01 15.25
CA SER A 12 -14.61 42.13 16.43
C SER A 12 -15.82 41.96 17.38
N SER A 13 -16.20 40.70 17.63
CA SER A 13 -16.60 40.27 18.97
C SER A 13 -16.07 38.88 19.27
N VAL A 14 -15.14 38.82 20.22
CA VAL A 14 -14.58 37.61 20.83
C VAL A 14 -15.56 37.16 21.92
N HIS A 15 -15.97 35.90 21.91
CA HIS A 15 -16.67 35.29 23.02
C HIS A 15 -15.87 34.07 23.52
N ARG A 16 -15.02 34.32 24.51
CA ARG A 16 -14.45 33.31 25.40
C ARG A 16 -15.52 32.90 26.41
N LYS A 17 -15.80 31.60 26.52
CA LYS A 17 -16.46 31.03 27.70
C LYS A 17 -15.51 30.03 28.35
N ASP A 18 -14.90 30.49 29.43
CA ASP A 18 -14.31 29.65 30.47
C ASP A 18 -15.43 28.90 31.19
N THR A 19 -15.28 27.57 31.36
CA THR A 19 -15.94 26.85 32.45
C THR A 19 -14.98 25.88 33.14
N LYS A 20 -15.14 25.85 34.45
CA LYS A 20 -14.25 25.35 35.50
C LYS A 20 -14.10 23.82 35.54
N LYS A 21 -12.85 23.37 35.62
CA LYS A 21 -12.21 22.56 36.70
C LYS A 21 -13.15 21.80 37.68
N THR A 22 -13.04 20.47 37.72
CA THR A 22 -13.14 19.66 38.96
C THR A 22 -12.24 18.41 38.94
N HIS A 23 -11.45 18.27 40.03
CA HIS A 23 -10.97 17.10 40.78
C HIS A 23 -10.78 15.73 40.07
N SER A 24 -9.54 15.25 39.90
CA SER A 24 -8.75 14.45 40.86
C SER A 24 -9.33 13.07 41.21
N GLY A 25 -8.85 12.05 40.50
CA GLY A 25 -9.00 10.64 40.83
C GLY A 25 -7.73 9.89 40.45
N SER A 26 -6.89 9.64 41.45
CA SER A 26 -5.65 8.86 41.37
C SER A 26 -5.99 7.36 41.31
N GLY A 27 -5.41 6.65 40.35
CA GLY A 27 -5.51 5.20 40.23
C GLY A 27 -4.18 4.64 39.71
N ASN A 28 -3.33 4.21 40.64
CA ASN A 28 -2.13 3.43 40.37
C ASN A 28 -2.51 2.06 39.81
N GLY A 29 -1.90 1.69 38.70
CA GLY A 29 -1.97 0.35 38.12
C GLY A 29 -0.71 0.05 37.35
N SER A 30 0.34 -0.33 38.07
CA SER A 30 1.58 -0.88 37.51
C SER A 30 1.30 -2.29 36.97
N GLY A 31 1.41 -2.46 35.65
CA GLY A 31 1.39 -3.75 34.97
C GLY A 31 2.48 -3.75 33.90
N ALA A 32 3.64 -4.29 34.27
CA ALA A 32 4.73 -4.58 33.37
C ALA A 32 4.42 -5.82 32.52
N GLY A 33 4.95 -5.83 31.30
CA GLY A 33 5.28 -7.06 30.57
C GLY A 33 4.21 -7.56 29.60
N GLY A 34 4.45 -7.32 28.31
CA GLY A 34 3.73 -7.98 27.24
C GLY A 34 3.90 -7.24 25.93
N SER A 35 4.94 -7.58 25.18
CA SER A 35 5.21 -7.14 23.81
C SER A 35 3.95 -7.24 22.94
N GLY A 36 3.30 -6.10 22.73
CA GLY A 36 2.11 -5.96 21.91
C GLY A 36 2.43 -5.93 20.41
N HIS A 37 3.12 -6.94 19.88
CA HIS A 37 3.06 -7.24 18.45
C HIS A 37 1.75 -7.96 18.15
N ARG A 38 0.64 -7.26 18.36
CA ARG A 38 -0.70 -7.70 17.95
C ARG A 38 -1.41 -6.52 17.35
N SER A 39 -1.23 -6.36 16.04
CA SER A 39 -2.34 -6.30 15.09
C SER A 39 -1.83 -5.93 13.70
N SER A 40 -1.08 -6.84 13.07
CA SER A 40 -1.19 -7.01 11.60
C SER A 40 -2.62 -7.50 11.35
N ARG A 41 -3.57 -6.56 11.39
CA ARG A 41 -4.98 -6.84 11.16
C ARG A 41 -5.12 -7.02 9.66
N THR A 42 -5.01 -8.28 9.24
CA THR A 42 -5.64 -8.90 8.08
C THR A 42 -6.37 -7.92 7.16
N TRP A 43 -5.58 -7.28 6.29
CA TRP A 43 -6.02 -6.52 5.13
C TRP A 43 -7.08 -7.26 4.29
N THR A 44 -7.11 -8.58 4.37
CA THR A 44 -7.99 -9.46 3.60
C THR A 44 -9.43 -9.58 4.11
N LYS A 45 -9.77 -9.20 5.36
CA LYS A 45 -11.11 -9.47 5.91
C LYS A 45 -12.09 -8.29 5.86
N ASP A 46 -11.61 -7.06 5.94
CA ASP A 46 -12.49 -5.88 6.11
C ASP A 46 -12.53 -4.93 4.90
N ILE A 47 -11.81 -5.23 3.81
CA ILE A 47 -12.18 -4.66 2.52
C ILE A 47 -13.47 -5.37 2.11
N GLU A 48 -14.60 -4.87 2.60
CA GLU A 48 -15.91 -5.19 2.03
C GLU A 48 -15.74 -5.07 0.51
N LYS A 49 -15.87 -6.20 -0.20
CA LYS A 49 -15.79 -6.28 -1.66
C LYS A 49 -16.92 -5.45 -2.26
N LYS A 50 -16.76 -4.13 -2.23
CA LYS A 50 -17.66 -3.16 -2.80
C LYS A 50 -17.26 -3.06 -4.26
N SER A 51 -17.98 -3.78 -5.10
CA SER A 51 -17.93 -3.60 -6.56
C SER A 51 -18.04 -2.12 -6.89
N GLY A 52 -17.26 -1.64 -7.86
CA GLY A 52 -17.24 -0.22 -8.21
C GLY A 52 -16.34 0.67 -7.34
N TYR A 53 -15.42 0.09 -6.57
CA TYR A 53 -14.40 0.83 -5.83
C TYR A 53 -13.00 0.28 -6.11
N ILE A 54 -12.01 1.17 -6.07
CA ILE A 54 -10.59 0.85 -6.06
C ILE A 54 -10.09 1.03 -4.64
N SER A 55 -9.52 -0.03 -4.06
CA SER A 55 -8.85 0.06 -2.75
C SER A 55 -7.45 0.60 -2.95
N ILE A 56 -7.01 1.48 -2.06
CA ILE A 56 -5.68 2.09 -2.06
C ILE A 56 -4.96 1.68 -0.79
N ALA A 57 -3.72 1.25 -0.92
CA ALA A 57 -2.85 0.85 0.18
C ALA A 57 -1.41 1.27 -0.11
N CYS A 58 -0.57 1.26 0.92
CA CYS A 58 0.88 1.32 0.81
C CYS A 58 1.47 -0.04 1.12
N ALA A 59 2.24 -0.60 0.19
CA ALA A 59 3.02 -1.81 0.41
C ALA A 59 4.43 -1.44 0.89
N LEU A 60 4.84 -2.04 2.01
CA LEU A 60 6.15 -1.82 2.62
C LEU A 60 6.97 -3.09 2.48
N TYR A 61 8.08 -2.99 1.76
CA TYR A 61 8.98 -4.10 1.49
C TYR A 61 10.29 -3.95 2.26
N ILE A 62 10.89 -5.08 2.65
CA ILE A 62 12.31 -5.13 3.00
C ILE A 62 13.08 -4.65 1.77
N PRO A 63 13.96 -3.65 1.88
CA PRO A 63 14.73 -3.17 0.73
C PRO A 63 15.74 -4.22 0.28
N ALA A 64 16.01 -4.29 -1.03
CA ALA A 64 17.14 -5.08 -1.53
C ALA A 64 18.44 -4.45 -1.01
N GLU A 65 18.54 -3.13 -1.14
CA GLU A 65 19.67 -2.32 -0.72
C GLU A 65 19.25 -1.19 0.22
N GLY A 66 20.09 -0.89 1.21
CA GLY A 66 19.82 0.12 2.22
C GLY A 66 19.08 -0.40 3.45
N THR A 67 18.75 0.51 4.35
CA THR A 67 18.25 0.18 5.68
C THR A 67 16.80 0.60 5.92
N LYS A 68 16.16 1.31 4.99
CA LYS A 68 14.77 1.78 5.15
C LYS A 68 13.80 0.91 4.37
N TYR A 69 12.55 0.83 4.83
CA TYR A 69 11.49 0.19 4.05
C TYR A 69 11.37 0.81 2.66
N HIS A 70 11.27 -0.04 1.65
CA HIS A 70 10.88 0.37 0.31
C HIS A 70 9.36 0.49 0.26
N TRP A 71 8.87 1.65 -0.14
CA TRP A 71 7.43 1.93 -0.20
C TRP A 71 6.94 1.90 -1.65
N ALA A 72 5.77 1.32 -1.85
CA ALA A 72 5.02 1.40 -3.10
C ALA A 72 3.56 1.75 -2.81
N LEU A 73 2.94 2.56 -3.68
CA LEU A 73 1.50 2.80 -3.63
C LEU A 73 0.80 1.73 -4.45
N VAL A 74 -0.22 1.11 -3.88
CA VAL A 74 -0.92 -0.03 -4.46
C VAL A 74 -2.40 0.29 -4.62
N PHE A 75 -2.92 -0.08 -5.78
CA PHE A 75 -4.32 0.02 -6.14
C PHE A 75 -4.88 -1.37 -6.45
N TYR A 76 -6.08 -1.65 -5.97
CA TYR A 76 -6.82 -2.87 -6.28
C TYR A 76 -8.20 -2.54 -6.83
N SER A 77 -8.51 -2.98 -8.04
CA SER A 77 -9.89 -2.94 -8.55
C SER A 77 -10.55 -4.30 -8.36
N ASP A 78 -11.65 -4.32 -7.60
CA ASP A 78 -12.47 -5.52 -7.47
C ASP A 78 -13.19 -5.87 -8.80
N ASN A 79 -13.48 -4.87 -9.64
CA ASN A 79 -14.11 -5.08 -10.95
C ASN A 79 -13.15 -5.76 -11.93
N ARG A 80 -11.87 -5.39 -11.91
CA ARG A 80 -10.84 -5.94 -12.80
C ARG A 80 -10.12 -7.15 -12.20
N LYS A 81 -10.31 -7.40 -10.90
CA LYS A 81 -9.56 -8.40 -10.12
C LYS A 81 -8.05 -8.25 -10.31
N SER A 82 -7.58 -7.01 -10.40
CA SER A 82 -6.20 -6.69 -10.75
C SER A 82 -5.57 -5.71 -9.77
N TRP A 83 -4.29 -5.93 -9.53
CA TRP A 83 -3.41 -5.02 -8.80
C TRP A 83 -2.78 -4.02 -9.76
N TYR A 84 -2.40 -2.86 -9.22
CA TYR A 84 -1.51 -1.91 -9.87
C TYR A 84 -0.61 -1.31 -8.80
N ILE A 85 0.70 -1.44 -8.98
CA ILE A 85 1.72 -0.99 -8.04
C ILE A 85 2.49 0.14 -8.70
N CYS A 86 2.56 1.30 -8.04
CA CYS A 86 3.40 2.43 -8.42
C CYS A 86 4.56 2.54 -7.43
N GLN A 87 5.78 2.59 -7.94
CA GLN A 87 6.97 2.70 -7.09
C GLN A 87 8.08 3.45 -7.81
N VAL A 88 9.04 3.91 -7.02
CA VAL A 88 10.34 4.39 -7.51
C VAL A 88 11.44 3.60 -6.84
N PHE A 89 12.43 3.19 -7.61
CA PHE A 89 13.62 2.51 -7.11
C PHE A 89 14.86 3.32 -7.47
N GLN A 90 15.93 3.09 -6.72
CA GLN A 90 17.21 3.72 -6.96
C GLN A 90 18.13 2.74 -7.68
N GLU A 91 18.77 3.19 -8.76
CA GLU A 91 19.84 2.46 -9.43
C GLU A 91 21.04 3.43 -9.55
N GLY A 92 22.10 3.15 -8.79
CA GLY A 92 23.20 4.10 -8.60
C GLY A 92 22.75 5.39 -7.89
N ASP A 93 22.96 6.53 -8.53
CA ASP A 93 22.60 7.86 -8.00
C ASP A 93 21.26 8.37 -8.54
N GLU A 94 20.59 7.60 -9.41
CA GLU A 94 19.38 8.00 -10.11
C GLU A 94 18.15 7.21 -9.62
N PHE A 95 16.98 7.84 -9.70
CA PHE A 95 15.69 7.24 -9.35
C PHE A 95 14.86 6.98 -10.60
N TYR A 96 14.29 5.78 -10.66
CA TYR A 96 13.50 5.30 -11.77
C TYR A 96 12.10 4.94 -11.31
N ARG A 97 11.10 5.32 -12.12
CA ARG A 97 9.71 4.91 -11.92
C ARG A 97 9.52 3.50 -12.47
N ALA A 98 8.84 2.65 -11.70
CA ALA A 98 8.31 1.39 -12.18
C ALA A 98 6.84 1.25 -11.77
N SER A 99 6.09 0.60 -12.65
CA SER A 99 4.78 0.09 -12.32
C SER A 99 4.61 -1.35 -12.78
N ASN A 100 3.79 -2.11 -12.06
CA ASN A 100 3.45 -3.49 -12.41
C ASN A 100 2.05 -3.85 -11.90
N SER A 101 1.52 -4.99 -12.36
CA SER A 101 0.18 -5.48 -11.99
C SER A 101 0.21 -6.73 -11.10
N ALA A 102 1.34 -6.98 -10.44
CA ALA A 102 1.51 -8.16 -9.60
C ALA A 102 0.78 -8.02 -8.26
N ASP A 103 0.40 -9.14 -7.65
CA ASP A 103 -0.09 -9.15 -6.28
C ASP A 103 1.04 -8.79 -5.31
N PRO A 104 0.95 -7.70 -4.53
CA PRO A 104 2.01 -7.31 -3.60
C PRO A 104 2.29 -8.40 -2.56
N THR A 105 1.28 -9.21 -2.20
CA THR A 105 1.40 -10.29 -1.21
C THR A 105 2.12 -11.52 -1.72
N ALA A 106 2.33 -11.64 -3.03
CA ALA A 106 3.17 -12.68 -3.60
C ALA A 106 4.66 -12.45 -3.34
N SER A 107 5.07 -11.24 -2.95
CA SER A 107 6.47 -10.93 -2.64
C SER A 107 6.85 -11.40 -1.22
N SER A 108 7.90 -12.22 -1.12
CA SER A 108 8.50 -12.59 0.17
C SER A 108 9.13 -11.41 0.93
N ARG A 109 9.38 -10.30 0.24
CA ARG A 109 9.91 -9.07 0.84
C ARG A 109 8.81 -8.20 1.44
N LEU A 110 7.53 -8.47 1.17
CA LEU A 110 6.43 -7.70 1.75
C LEU A 110 6.39 -7.90 3.27
N THR A 111 6.40 -6.79 4.00
CA THR A 111 6.29 -6.80 5.47
C THR A 111 4.92 -6.31 5.93
N HIS A 112 4.42 -5.25 5.30
CA HIS A 112 3.16 -4.63 5.66
C HIS A 112 2.42 -4.18 4.42
N LEU A 113 1.10 -4.25 4.49
CA LEU A 113 0.21 -3.68 3.49
C LEU A 113 -0.79 -2.78 4.21
N VAL A 114 -0.46 -1.49 4.24
CA VAL A 114 -1.14 -0.49 5.06
C VAL A 114 -2.25 0.14 4.24
N TYR A 115 -3.49 -0.14 4.61
CA TYR A 115 -4.65 0.40 3.91
C TYR A 115 -4.77 1.92 4.09
N PHE A 116 -4.99 2.64 2.99
CA PHE A 116 -5.18 4.09 2.97
C PHE A 116 -6.64 4.47 2.80
N GLY A 117 -7.37 3.80 1.92
CA GLY A 117 -8.74 4.19 1.62
C GLY A 117 -9.30 3.51 0.38
N MET A 118 -10.44 4.02 -0.07
CA MET A 118 -11.14 3.56 -1.26
C MET A 118 -11.58 4.75 -2.09
N VAL A 119 -11.52 4.61 -3.41
CA VAL A 119 -12.07 5.59 -4.35
C VAL A 119 -13.09 4.93 -5.25
N LYS A 120 -14.12 5.68 -5.66
CA LYS A 120 -15.13 5.15 -6.57
C LYS A 120 -14.51 4.92 -7.96
N GLU A 121 -14.70 3.71 -8.49
CA GLU A 121 -14.24 3.36 -9.83
C GLU A 121 -15.19 3.94 -10.88
N HIS A 122 -14.68 4.86 -11.67
CA HIS A 122 -15.32 5.39 -12.87
C HIS A 122 -14.55 4.93 -14.11
N LYS A 123 -15.17 5.10 -15.28
CA LYS A 123 -14.62 4.66 -16.58
C LYS A 123 -13.17 5.10 -16.80
N ASP A 124 -12.83 6.33 -16.37
CA ASP A 124 -11.52 6.94 -16.60
C ASP A 124 -10.62 6.98 -15.35
N THR A 125 -11.05 6.43 -14.20
CA THR A 125 -10.29 6.52 -12.94
C THR A 125 -8.88 5.96 -13.10
N TRP A 126 -8.72 4.79 -13.74
CA TRP A 126 -7.40 4.18 -13.98
C TRP A 126 -6.50 5.01 -14.88
N LYS A 127 -7.04 5.51 -16.00
CA LYS A 127 -6.29 6.36 -16.92
C LYS A 127 -5.80 7.62 -16.20
N ASN A 128 -6.65 8.19 -15.36
CA ASN A 128 -6.29 9.38 -14.60
C ASN A 128 -5.28 9.07 -13.50
N MET A 129 -5.37 7.94 -12.81
CA MET A 129 -4.35 7.51 -11.84
C MET A 129 -2.97 7.37 -12.47
N ILE A 130 -2.87 6.74 -13.64
CA ILE A 130 -1.63 6.64 -14.41
C ILE A 130 -1.13 8.03 -14.82
N ALA A 131 -2.03 8.94 -15.20
CA ALA A 131 -1.64 10.31 -15.52
C ALA A 131 -1.12 11.08 -14.29
N LEU A 132 -1.74 10.89 -13.12
CA LEU A 132 -1.28 11.48 -11.86
C LEU A 132 0.08 10.95 -11.43
N GLU A 133 0.29 9.64 -11.50
CA GLU A 133 1.60 9.02 -11.26
C GLU A 133 2.69 9.68 -12.11
N ASN A 134 2.39 9.92 -13.38
CA ASN A 134 3.34 10.54 -14.30
C ASN A 134 3.63 12.02 -14.03
N SER A 135 2.76 12.70 -13.28
CA SER A 135 2.93 14.11 -12.93
C SER A 135 3.80 14.36 -11.69
N VAL A 136 4.01 13.33 -10.85
CA VAL A 136 4.94 13.43 -9.72
C VAL A 136 6.36 13.58 -10.27
N THR A 137 7.04 14.65 -9.88
CA THR A 137 8.41 14.90 -10.32
C THR A 137 9.35 14.02 -9.51
N ILE A 138 10.23 13.28 -10.19
CA ILE A 138 11.31 12.51 -9.56
C ILE A 138 12.61 13.27 -9.86
N PRO A 139 13.21 13.94 -8.86
CA PRO A 139 14.52 14.56 -9.00
C PRO A 139 15.57 13.54 -9.47
N SER A 140 16.25 13.85 -10.57
CA SER A 140 17.26 12.97 -11.18
C SER A 140 18.49 12.77 -10.29
N ILE A 141 18.79 13.74 -9.44
CA ILE A 141 19.92 13.71 -8.50
C ILE A 141 19.40 14.32 -7.21
N SER A 142 19.08 13.50 -6.20
CA SER A 142 18.80 14.07 -4.90
C SER A 142 19.13 13.10 -3.78
N THR A 143 19.63 13.68 -2.70
CA THR A 143 19.75 13.05 -1.38
C THR A 143 18.41 12.92 -0.65
N ASN A 144 17.32 13.48 -1.21
CA ASN A 144 16.05 13.72 -0.49
C ASN A 144 14.82 13.07 -1.16
N THR A 145 14.93 12.61 -2.39
CA THR A 145 13.87 11.81 -3.01
C THR A 145 14.11 10.39 -2.58
N ASP A 146 13.26 9.90 -1.69
CA ASP A 146 13.17 8.48 -1.40
C ASP A 146 11.80 7.97 -1.86
N CYS A 147 11.67 6.66 -1.96
CA CYS A 147 10.42 6.02 -2.33
C CYS A 147 9.26 6.35 -1.37
N GLN A 148 9.57 6.77 -0.13
CA GLN A 148 8.58 7.16 0.86
C GLN A 148 7.95 8.51 0.50
N ASN A 149 8.78 9.51 0.18
CA ASN A 149 8.34 10.82 -0.30
C ASN A 149 7.55 10.71 -1.60
N PHE A 150 7.98 9.87 -2.55
CA PHE A 150 7.23 9.62 -3.78
C PHE A 150 5.80 9.12 -3.50
N VAL A 151 5.64 8.16 -2.58
CA VAL A 151 4.32 7.64 -2.20
C VAL A 151 3.47 8.71 -1.53
N LEU A 152 4.06 9.52 -0.63
CA LEU A 152 3.34 10.61 0.05
C LEU A 152 2.92 11.72 -0.92
N ASP A 153 3.76 12.07 -1.89
CA ASP A 153 3.45 13.07 -2.92
C ASP A 153 2.33 12.58 -3.84
N LEU A 154 2.38 11.31 -4.27
CA LEU A 154 1.30 10.72 -5.07
C LEU A 154 -0.01 10.63 -4.27
N TRP A 155 0.08 10.32 -2.98
CA TRP A 155 -1.07 10.29 -2.08
C TRP A 155 -1.68 11.69 -1.88
N ARG A 156 -0.86 12.73 -1.72
CA ARG A 156 -1.31 14.13 -1.67
C ARG A 156 -1.97 14.54 -2.98
N LEU A 157 -1.40 14.16 -4.10
CA LEU A 157 -1.92 14.50 -5.42
C LEU A 157 -3.32 13.89 -5.69
N LEU A 158 -3.59 12.69 -5.17
CA LEU A 158 -4.93 12.10 -5.22
C LEU A 158 -5.96 12.94 -4.45
N CYS A 159 -5.56 13.51 -3.30
CA CYS A 159 -6.37 14.44 -2.52
C CYS A 159 -6.62 15.76 -3.27
N ASP A 160 -5.54 16.38 -3.76
CA ASP A 160 -5.63 17.65 -4.48
C ASP A 160 -6.44 17.54 -5.79
N SER A 161 -6.47 16.34 -6.38
CA SER A 161 -7.27 16.02 -7.57
C SER A 161 -8.72 15.62 -7.25
N GLY A 162 -9.10 15.55 -5.97
CA GLY A 162 -10.46 15.24 -5.52
C GLY A 162 -10.87 13.77 -5.60
N TYR A 163 -9.90 12.83 -5.72
CA TYR A 163 -10.21 11.39 -5.67
C TYR A 163 -10.51 10.92 -4.24
N ILE A 164 -9.84 11.53 -3.28
CA ILE A 164 -10.03 11.33 -1.84
C ILE A 164 -10.22 12.71 -1.20
N ASP A 165 -10.82 12.74 -0.01
CA ASP A 165 -10.90 13.95 0.80
C ASP A 165 -9.68 14.07 1.74
N GLU A 166 -9.58 15.23 2.40
CA GLU A 166 -8.48 15.56 3.31
C GLU A 166 -8.45 14.61 4.53
N ASP A 167 -9.61 14.11 4.98
CA ASP A 167 -9.70 13.21 6.12
C ASP A 167 -9.11 11.83 5.77
N VAL A 168 -9.44 11.30 4.59
CA VAL A 168 -8.85 10.06 4.06
C VAL A 168 -7.35 10.24 3.82
N TRP A 169 -6.93 11.37 3.24
CA TRP A 169 -5.52 11.68 3.07
C TRP A 169 -4.75 11.65 4.40
N GLN A 170 -5.25 12.38 5.40
CA GLN A 170 -4.64 12.48 6.71
C GLN A 170 -4.61 11.12 7.44
N TYR A 171 -5.67 10.32 7.28
CA TYR A 171 -5.69 8.94 7.77
C TYR A 171 -4.54 8.12 7.17
N GLY A 172 -4.37 8.15 5.85
CA GLY A 172 -3.28 7.45 5.17
C GLY A 172 -1.90 7.87 5.69
N VAL A 173 -1.65 9.18 5.80
CA VAL A 173 -0.40 9.73 6.36
C VAL A 173 -0.14 9.21 7.78
N ASN A 174 -1.16 9.26 8.65
CA ASN A 174 -1.04 8.77 10.02
C ASN A 174 -0.79 7.26 10.09
N ALA A 175 -1.38 6.49 9.15
CA ALA A 175 -1.26 5.05 9.10
C ALA A 175 0.16 4.58 8.73
N VAL A 176 0.86 5.29 7.84
CA VAL A 176 2.25 4.95 7.46
C VAL A 176 3.32 5.72 8.22
N SER A 177 2.97 6.79 8.94
CA SER A 177 3.92 7.58 9.74
C SER A 177 4.83 6.75 10.66
N PRO A 178 4.38 5.66 11.30
CA PRO A 178 5.25 4.83 12.13
C PRO A 178 6.40 4.15 11.38
N PHE A 179 6.33 4.04 10.05
CA PHE A 179 7.33 3.36 9.23
C PHE A 179 8.22 4.34 8.44
N TYR A 180 7.96 5.65 8.56
CA TYR A 180 8.64 6.67 7.78
C TYR A 180 10.03 6.95 8.38
N GLY A 181 11.07 6.86 7.55
CA GLY A 181 12.47 7.01 7.97
C GLY A 181 13.03 5.85 8.80
N ASP A 182 12.21 4.85 9.14
CA ASP A 182 12.60 3.74 9.99
C ASP A 182 13.74 2.92 9.41
N VAL A 183 14.73 2.64 10.26
CA VAL A 183 15.86 1.77 9.95
C VAL A 183 15.49 0.34 10.37
N ILE A 184 15.38 -0.55 9.38
CA ILE A 184 15.14 -1.98 9.57
C ILE A 184 16.36 -2.58 10.23
N ASP A 185 16.17 -3.07 11.46
CA ASP A 185 17.14 -3.90 12.15
C ASP A 185 17.18 -5.30 11.51
N ARG A 186 18.08 -5.49 10.55
CA ARG A 186 18.27 -6.77 9.86
C ARG A 186 18.71 -7.89 10.81
N SER A 187 19.20 -7.59 12.02
CA SER A 187 19.61 -8.62 12.98
C SER A 187 18.44 -9.43 13.54
N GLN A 188 17.21 -8.88 13.49
CA GLN A 188 16.01 -9.58 13.95
C GLN A 188 15.36 -10.46 12.88
N GLN A 189 15.72 -10.29 11.60
CA GLN A 189 15.16 -11.05 10.48
C GLN A 189 15.97 -12.32 10.14
N GLN A 190 17.18 -12.48 10.68
CA GLN A 190 17.99 -13.70 10.54
C GLN A 190 17.70 -14.78 11.58
N GLN A 191 16.56 -14.72 12.29
CA GLN A 191 16.05 -15.96 12.88
C GLN A 191 15.61 -16.85 11.74
N GLU A 192 16.54 -17.69 11.26
CA GLU A 192 16.23 -18.81 10.40
C GLU A 192 14.96 -19.48 10.93
N PRO A 193 14.01 -19.85 10.05
CA PRO A 193 12.89 -20.65 10.49
C PRO A 193 13.51 -21.86 11.18
N LYS A 194 13.38 -21.94 12.51
CA LYS A 194 13.81 -23.08 13.31
C LYS A 194 13.33 -24.27 12.52
N SER A 195 14.28 -25.02 11.94
CA SER A 195 14.04 -26.18 11.10
C SER A 195 12.88 -26.93 11.75
N ALA A 196 11.69 -26.81 11.16
CA ALA A 196 10.55 -27.53 11.65
C ALA A 196 10.99 -28.98 11.56
N GLU A 197 11.19 -29.63 12.72
CA GLU A 197 11.44 -31.06 12.75
C GLU A 197 10.36 -31.67 11.88
N PHE A 198 10.81 -32.26 10.77
CA PHE A 198 9.97 -32.92 9.80
C PHE A 198 9.32 -34.07 10.55
N ILE A 199 8.10 -33.85 11.03
CA ILE A 199 7.27 -34.92 11.57
C ILE A 199 6.91 -35.75 10.35
N ASP A 200 7.61 -36.87 10.18
CA ASP A 200 7.38 -37.86 9.15
C ASP A 200 5.89 -38.22 9.17
N PRO A 201 5.11 -37.87 8.13
CA PRO A 201 3.73 -38.31 8.04
C PRO A 201 3.78 -39.82 7.82
N ALA A 202 3.38 -40.57 8.84
CA ALA A 202 3.24 -42.01 8.76
C ALA A 202 2.35 -42.37 7.56
N ASP A 203 2.85 -43.32 6.76
CA ASP A 203 2.15 -44.04 5.71
C ASP A 203 0.77 -44.50 6.22
N ASP A 204 -0.29 -43.87 5.71
CA ASP A 204 -1.61 -44.49 5.62
C ASP A 204 -1.86 -44.72 4.12
N GLU A 205 -1.38 -45.87 3.64
CA GLU A 205 -1.88 -46.53 2.44
C GLU A 205 -3.32 -46.96 2.72
N ASP A 206 -4.28 -46.52 1.91
CA ASP A 206 -5.52 -47.29 1.66
C ASP A 206 -6.20 -46.78 0.38
N ASP A 207 -6.05 -47.61 -0.66
CA ASP A 207 -7.03 -48.11 -1.61
C ASP A 207 -7.95 -47.17 -2.41
N ASP A 208 -7.72 -47.23 -3.73
CA ASP A 208 -8.68 -47.55 -4.79
C ASP A 208 -10.09 -46.93 -4.75
N ASP A 209 -10.40 -46.14 -5.78
CA ASP A 209 -11.51 -46.49 -6.66
C ASP A 209 -11.45 -45.73 -8.00
N GLU A 210 -11.43 -46.51 -9.08
CA GLU A 210 -11.64 -46.09 -10.47
C GLU A 210 -12.97 -45.36 -10.65
N ALA A 211 -12.96 -44.24 -11.37
CA ALA A 211 -14.14 -43.81 -12.11
C ALA A 211 -13.73 -43.15 -13.44
N ASP A 212 -13.93 -43.95 -14.50
CA ASP A 212 -14.08 -43.62 -15.91
C ASP A 212 -14.83 -42.30 -16.17
N TYR A 213 -14.23 -41.39 -16.94
CA TYR A 213 -14.97 -40.32 -17.60
C TYR A 213 -14.58 -40.17 -19.06
N SER A 214 -15.56 -40.52 -19.89
CA SER A 214 -15.57 -40.48 -21.34
C SER A 214 -15.45 -39.06 -21.92
N GLN A 215 -14.76 -39.00 -23.06
CA GLN A 215 -14.61 -37.85 -23.95
C GLN A 215 -15.96 -37.34 -24.49
N GLN A 216 -16.11 -36.02 -24.66
CA GLN A 216 -16.58 -35.39 -25.91
C GLN A 216 -16.39 -33.87 -25.88
N GLY A 217 -15.93 -33.33 -27.02
CA GLY A 217 -15.25 -32.04 -27.12
C GLY A 217 -16.13 -30.79 -27.25
N THR A 218 -15.46 -29.67 -27.47
CA THR A 218 -15.76 -28.70 -28.54
C THR A 218 -14.58 -27.72 -28.66
N THR A 219 -14.16 -27.51 -29.89
CA THR A 219 -13.13 -26.56 -30.31
C THR A 219 -13.68 -25.14 -30.27
N GLN A 220 -13.03 -24.25 -29.51
CA GLN A 220 -13.20 -22.80 -29.67
C GLN A 220 -11.84 -22.12 -29.62
N GLY A 221 -11.46 -21.54 -30.76
CA GLY A 221 -10.19 -20.86 -30.95
C GLY A 221 -10.10 -19.61 -30.09
N TYR A 222 -9.22 -19.64 -29.09
CA TYR A 222 -8.71 -18.46 -28.43
C TYR A 222 -7.49 -17.96 -29.20
N SER A 223 -7.61 -16.77 -29.78
CA SER A 223 -6.47 -15.99 -30.24
C SER A 223 -5.62 -15.61 -29.02
N HIS A 224 -4.48 -16.30 -28.88
CA HIS A 224 -3.42 -15.96 -27.95
C HIS A 224 -2.94 -14.54 -28.26
N ALA A 225 -3.27 -13.58 -27.40
CA ALA A 225 -2.37 -12.45 -27.22
C ALA A 225 -1.12 -13.02 -26.55
N SER A 226 0.03 -12.80 -27.16
CA SER A 226 1.33 -13.11 -26.57
C SER A 226 1.52 -12.16 -25.39
N ASP A 227 1.02 -12.56 -24.22
CA ASP A 227 1.50 -12.03 -22.95
C ASP A 227 2.94 -12.52 -22.85
N GLU A 228 3.88 -11.63 -23.15
CA GLU A 228 5.30 -11.83 -22.81
C GLU A 228 5.40 -11.84 -21.30
N GLY A 229 5.06 -12.98 -20.70
CA GLY A 229 5.23 -13.19 -19.28
C GLY A 229 6.70 -13.00 -18.94
N GLY A 230 6.93 -12.31 -17.83
CA GLY A 230 8.21 -12.23 -17.19
C GLY A 230 8.03 -12.25 -15.69
N TYR A 231 9.10 -12.55 -14.97
CA TYR A 231 9.14 -12.49 -13.53
C TYR A 231 10.30 -11.60 -13.08
N TRP A 232 10.11 -10.93 -11.95
CA TRP A 232 11.20 -10.25 -11.26
C TRP A 232 11.96 -11.28 -10.45
N ALA A 233 13.24 -11.47 -10.75
CA ALA A 233 14.10 -12.34 -9.97
C ALA A 233 14.49 -11.66 -8.65
N ALA A 234 14.99 -12.45 -7.69
CA ALA A 234 15.38 -11.98 -6.36
C ALA A 234 16.52 -10.94 -6.40
N ASP A 235 17.23 -10.85 -7.53
CA ASP A 235 18.28 -9.88 -7.81
C ASP A 235 17.73 -8.51 -8.28
N GLY A 236 16.42 -8.38 -8.44
CA GLY A 236 15.78 -7.13 -8.85
C GLY A 236 15.79 -6.89 -10.36
N ASN A 237 16.14 -7.88 -11.18
CA ASN A 237 16.05 -7.79 -12.64
C ASN A 237 14.77 -8.43 -13.20
N TRP A 238 14.24 -7.84 -14.28
CA TRP A 238 13.13 -8.39 -15.04
C TRP A 238 13.62 -9.44 -16.03
N HIS A 239 13.09 -10.66 -15.93
CA HIS A 239 13.35 -11.74 -16.87
C HIS A 239 12.08 -12.08 -17.63
N SER A 240 12.10 -11.97 -18.96
CA SER A 240 11.06 -12.56 -19.82
C SER A 240 11.23 -14.09 -19.86
N TYR A 241 10.12 -14.83 -19.97
CA TYR A 241 10.15 -16.27 -20.22
C TYR A 241 10.84 -16.63 -21.53
#